data_AF-A0A1X0QJ15-F1
#
_entry.id   AF-A0A1X0QJ15-F1
#
_cell.length_a   1.000
_cell.length_b   1.000
_cell.length_c   1.000
_cell.angle_alpha   90.00
_cell.angle_beta   90.00
_cell.angle_gamma   90.00
#
_symmetry.space_group_name_H-M   'P 1'
#
loop_
_entity.id
_entity.type
_entity.pdbx_description
1 polymer ?
#
loop_
_entity_poly.entity_id
_entity_poly.type
_entity_poly.pdbx_seq_one_letter_code
_entity_poly.pdbx_strand_id
1 'polypeptide(L)' 'MTEQGLRKVKMFLVEKRDRDIFLPILLEHVKRKVFSVLDGWKAYYGLNSYFYDHNVVNYSNNLID' A
#
# COMPACT_ATOMS: atom_id res chain seq x y z
N MET A 1 8.21 27.70 9.41
CA MET A 1 9.22 26.74 8.96
C MET A 1 8.91 25.42 9.64
N THR A 2 8.29 24.49 8.92
CA THR A 2 8.08 23.13 9.39
C THR A 2 8.57 22.27 8.26
N GLU A 3 9.74 21.66 8.42
CA GLU A 3 10.26 20.68 7.47
C GLU A 3 9.25 19.54 7.41
N GLN A 4 8.42 19.53 6.37
CA GLN A 4 7.61 18.37 6.05
C GLN A 4 8.60 17.27 5.66
N GLY A 5 8.84 16.34 6.59
CA GLY A 5 9.81 15.26 6.41
C GLY A 5 9.67 14.62 5.03
N LEU A 6 10.77 14.56 4.29
CA LEU A 6 10.86 13.96 2.96
C LEU A 6 10.16 12.60 2.94
N ARG A 7 8.99 12.52 2.28
CA ARG A 7 8.33 11.25 1.98
C ARG A 7 9.26 10.47 1.05
N LYS A 8 9.92 9.43 1.57
CA LYS A 8 10.71 8.52 0.75
C LYS A 8 9.76 7.68 -0.10
N VAL A 9 9.81 7.88 -1.42
CA VAL A 9 8.99 7.13 -2.38
C VAL A 9 9.86 6.07 -3.05
N LYS A 10 9.32 4.85 -3.18
CA LYS A 10 9.86 3.80 -4.06
C LYS A 10 8.83 3.48 -5.14
N MET A 11 9.25 3.52 -6.40
CA MET A 11 8.42 3.15 -7.55
C MET A 11 9.01 1.90 -8.20
N PHE A 12 8.14 0.98 -8.60
CA PHE A 12 8.52 -0.26 -9.25
C PHE A 12 7.85 -0.34 -10.62
N LEU A 13 8.63 -0.53 -11.67
CA LEU A 13 8.08 -0.88 -12.97
C LEU A 13 7.71 -2.36 -12.95
N VAL A 14 6.46 -2.67 -13.28
CA VAL A 14 5.92 -4.02 -13.28
C VAL A 14 5.25 -4.30 -14.62
N GLU A 15 5.38 -5.54 -15.10
CA GLU A 15 4.76 -5.98 -16.36
C GLU A 15 3.23 -5.93 -16.28
N LYS A 16 2.69 -6.32 -15.13
CA LYS A 16 1.26 -6.28 -14.82
C LYS A 16 1.04 -5.90 -13.38
N ARG A 17 -0.10 -5.24 -13.15
CA ARG A 17 -0.54 -4.81 -11.83
C ARG A 17 -1.57 -5.80 -11.26
N ASP A 18 -1.08 -6.85 -10.62
CA ASP A 18 -1.91 -7.82 -9.91
C ASP A 18 -1.29 -8.24 -8.56
N ARG A 19 -2.02 -9.07 -7.83
CA ARG A 19 -1.65 -9.50 -6.48
C ARG A 19 -0.34 -10.30 -6.47
N ASP A 20 -0.13 -11.13 -7.48
CA ASP A 20 1.00 -12.06 -7.55
C ASP A 20 2.33 -11.31 -7.71
N ILE A 21 2.30 -10.18 -8.42
CA ILE A 21 3.45 -9.27 -8.52
C ILE A 21 3.57 -8.36 -7.29
N PHE A 22 2.46 -7.87 -6.76
CA PHE A 22 2.47 -6.85 -5.70
C PHE A 22 2.86 -7.41 -4.33
N LEU A 23 2.37 -8.60 -3.96
CA LEU A 23 2.59 -9.19 -2.64
C LEU A 23 4.09 -9.42 -2.33
N PRO A 24 4.92 -9.98 -3.23
CA PRO A 24 6.36 -10.10 -3.02
C PRO A 24 7.04 -8.75 -2.78
N ILE A 25 6.72 -7.74 -3.59
CA ILE A 25 7.28 -6.38 -3.48
C ILE A 25 6.99 -5.81 -2.09
N LEU A 26 5.74 -5.92 -1.62
CA LEU A 26 5.38 -5.48 -0.29
C LEU A 26 6.11 -6.25 0.81
N LEU A 27 6.20 -7.58 0.72
CA LEU A 27 6.84 -8.39 1.75
C LEU A 27 8.34 -8.09 1.88
N GLU A 28 8.99 -7.72 0.79
CA GLU A 28 10.40 -7.32 0.77
C GLU A 28 10.60 -5.91 1.32
N HIS A 29 9.71 -4.98 0.99
CA HIS A 29 9.93 -3.54 1.21
C HIS A 29 9.15 -2.94 2.39
N VAL A 30 8.09 -3.60 2.83
CA VAL A 30 7.21 -3.14 3.92
C VAL A 30 7.38 -4.04 5.12
N LYS A 31 7.71 -3.44 6.26
CA LYS A 31 7.79 -4.16 7.53
C LYS A 31 6.38 -4.64 7.92
N ARG A 32 6.24 -5.93 8.23
CA ARG A 32 4.97 -6.58 8.59
C ARG A 32 4.19 -5.94 9.76
N LYS A 33 4.88 -5.20 10.63
CA LYS A 33 4.31 -4.51 11.80
C LYS A 33 4.02 -3.02 11.56
N VAL A 34 4.09 -2.54 10.31
CA VAL A 34 3.85 -1.13 10.00
C VAL A 34 2.45 -0.98 9.41
N PHE A 35 1.74 0.04 9.89
CA PHE A 35 0.45 0.46 9.38
C PHE A 35 0.57 0.83 7.90
N SER A 36 -0.20 0.16 7.06
CA SER A 36 -0.20 0.39 5.61
C SER A 36 -1.57 0.88 5.17
N VAL A 37 -1.61 2.08 4.57
CA VAL A 37 -2.78 2.58 3.84
C VAL A 37 -2.61 2.18 2.39
N LEU A 38 -3.51 1.33 1.91
CA LEU A 38 -3.52 0.92 0.51
C LEU A 38 -4.81 1.38 -0.15
N ASP A 39 -4.71 1.65 -1.44
CA ASP A 39 -5.86 1.94 -2.29
C ASP A 39 -6.85 0.76 -2.28
N GLY A 40 -8.12 0.98 -2.61
CA GLY A 40 -9.24 0.04 -2.60
C GLY A 40 -9.17 -1.07 -3.64
N TRP A 41 -8.01 -1.26 -4.25
CA TRP A 41 -7.90 -2.05 -5.46
C TRP A 41 -7.95 -3.56 -5.21
N LYS A 42 -8.53 -4.30 -6.16
CA LYS A 42 -8.80 -5.74 -6.01
C LYS A 42 -7.53 -6.57 -5.71
N ALA A 43 -6.38 -6.13 -6.20
CA ALA A 43 -5.09 -6.77 -5.95
C ALA A 43 -4.67 -6.76 -4.47
N TYR A 44 -5.21 -5.86 -3.66
CA TYR A 44 -4.87 -5.68 -2.25
C TYR A 44 -5.80 -6.44 -1.28
N TYR A 45 -6.81 -7.15 -1.81
CA TYR A 45 -7.69 -7.97 -0.98
C TYR A 45 -6.93 -9.14 -0.35
N GLY A 46 -7.17 -9.36 0.93
CA GLY A 46 -6.53 -10.45 1.70
C GLY A 46 -5.13 -10.13 2.22
N LEU A 47 -4.65 -8.88 2.09
CA LEU A 47 -3.37 -8.45 2.68
C LEU A 47 -3.39 -8.39 4.21
N ASN A 48 -4.57 -8.36 4.84
CA ASN A 48 -4.75 -8.44 6.29
C ASN A 48 -4.14 -9.72 6.88
N SER A 49 -3.99 -10.79 6.09
CA SER A 49 -3.32 -12.02 6.54
C SER A 49 -1.80 -11.87 6.65
N TYR A 50 -1.22 -10.79 6.10
CA TYR A 50 0.23 -10.56 6.00
C TYR A 50 0.70 -9.32 6.77
N PHE A 51 -0.17 -8.33 6.96
CA PHE A 51 0.12 -7.06 7.63
C PHE A 51 -0.86 -6.83 8.79
N TYR A 52 -0.33 -6.38 9.92
CA TYR A 52 -1.06 -6.35 11.20
C TYR A 52 -2.22 -5.35 11.23
N ASP A 53 -2.07 -4.22 10.54
CA ASP A 53 -3.06 -3.14 10.54
C ASP A 53 -3.12 -2.51 9.15
N HIS A 54 -4.24 -2.75 8.47
CA HIS A 54 -4.43 -2.41 7.07
C HIS A 54 -5.80 -1.75 6.89
N ASN A 55 -5.76 -0.46 6.56
CA ASN A 55 -6.94 0.30 6.18
C ASN A 55 -6.97 0.43 4.66
N VAL A 56 -8.02 -0.12 4.06
CA VAL A 56 -8.30 -0.02 2.64
C VAL A 56 -9.03 1.30 2.39
N VAL A 57 -8.40 2.22 1.67
CA VAL A 57 -9.05 3.47 1.25
C VAL A 57 -9.51 3.30 -0.18
N ASN A 58 -10.83 3.13 -0.35
CA ASN A 58 -11.42 3.19 -1.68
C ASN A 58 -11.68 4.65 -2.05
N TYR A 59 -10.82 5.21 -2.92
CA TYR A 59 -10.95 6.58 -3.41
C TYR A 59 -12.22 6.83 -4.24
N SER A 60 -12.94 5.78 -4.68
CA SER A 60 -14.26 5.94 -5.32
C SER A 60 -15.39 6.23 -4.32
N ASN A 61 -15.23 5.85 -3.05
CA ASN A 61 -16.27 6.04 -2.02
C ASN A 61 -15.92 7.14 -1.01
N ASN A 62 -14.63 7.45 -0.80
CA ASN A 62 -14.17 8.50 0.10
C ASN A 62 -13.34 9.54 -0.67
N LEU A 63 -14.01 10.38 -1.46
CA LEU A 63 -13.49 11.70 -1.80
C LEU A 63 -13.57 12.57 -0.53
N ILE A 64 -12.52 12.58 0.27
CA ILE A 64 -12.31 13.62 1.27
C ILE A 64 -11.52 14.72 0.56
N ASP A 65 -12.20 15.84 0.29
CA ASP A 65 -11.60 17.12 -0.12
C ASP A 65 -10.74 17.68 1.03
#